data_AF-A0A011PAW6-F1
#
_entry.id   AF-A0A011PAW6-F1
#
_cell.length_a   1.000
_cell.length_b   1.000
_cell.length_c   1.000
_cell.angle_alpha   90.00
_cell.angle_beta   90.00
_cell.angle_gamma   90.00
#
_symmetry.space_group_name_H-M   'P 1'
#
loop_
_entity.id
_entity.type
_entity.pdbx_description
1 polymer ?
#
loop_
_entity_poly.entity_id
_entity_poly.type
_entity_poly.pdbx_seq_one_letter_code
_entity_poly.pdbx_strand_id
1 'polypeptide(L)' 'MPAMAHLHRLLPGLPPLLKYRATDWPHDISAGLAVAAVSIPVAIAYAEIAGLSPSAGLYSSILPLLGC' A
#
# COMPACT_ATOMS: atom_id res chain seq x y z
N MET A 1 18.52 14.49 -21.92
CA MET A 1 17.33 13.68 -21.56
C MET A 1 17.10 13.67 -20.03
N PRO A 2 16.79 14.81 -19.38
CA PRO A 2 16.66 14.88 -17.91
C PRO A 2 15.28 14.51 -17.35
N ALA A 3 14.24 14.48 -18.20
CA ALA A 3 12.84 14.24 -17.79
C ALA A 3 12.61 12.80 -17.29
N MET A 4 13.20 11.80 -17.94
CA MET A 4 13.09 10.38 -17.52
C MET A 4 13.73 10.12 -16.15
N ALA A 5 14.84 10.80 -15.83
CA ALA A 5 15.51 10.67 -14.54
C ALA A 5 14.70 11.31 -13.39
N HIS A 6 14.02 12.43 -13.65
CA HIS A 6 13.12 13.03 -12.66
C HIS A 6 11.88 12.18 -12.42
N LEU A 7 11.32 11.57 -13.47
CA LEU A 7 10.13 10.71 -13.35
C LEU A 7 10.42 9.45 -12.51
N HIS A 8 11.59 8.82 -12.70
CA HIS A 8 12.03 7.69 -11.85
C HIS A 8 12.26 8.09 -10.38
N ARG A 9 12.58 9.37 -10.11
CA ARG A 9 12.83 9.87 -8.75
C ARG A 9 11.54 10.24 -8.02
N LEU A 10 10.50 10.62 -8.77
CA LEU A 10 9.19 10.99 -8.25
C LEU A 10 8.23 9.80 -8.18
N LEU A 11 8.36 8.82 -9.07
CA LEU A 11 7.47 7.66 -9.19
C LEU A 11 8.29 6.37 -9.39
N PRO A 12 9.01 5.90 -8.36
CA PRO A 12 9.86 4.71 -8.46
C PRO A 12 9.06 3.42 -8.76
N GLY A 13 7.74 3.43 -8.54
CA GLY A 13 6.84 2.31 -8.85
C GLY A 13 6.41 2.20 -10.32
N LEU A 14 6.66 3.21 -11.16
CA LEU A 14 6.21 3.20 -12.56
C LEU A 14 6.92 2.14 -13.43
N PRO A 15 8.25 1.92 -13.33
CA PRO A 15 8.95 0.92 -14.14
C PRO A 15 8.50 -0.54 -13.93
N PRO A 16 8.27 -1.04 -12.69
CA PRO A 16 7.73 -2.37 -12.49
C PRO A 16 6.27 -2.50 -12.95
N LEU A 17 5.45 -1.46 -12.81
CA LEU A 17 4.07 -1.44 -13.32
C LEU A 17 4.01 -1.60 -14.85
N LEU A 18 4.91 -0.95 -15.58
CA LEU A 18 4.98 -1.07 -17.04
C LEU A 18 5.42 -2.47 -17.52
N LYS A 19 6.05 -3.26 -16.64
CA LYS A 19 6.48 -4.64 -16.93
C LYS A 19 5.57 -5.69 -16.28
N TYR A 20 4.43 -5.26 -15.75
CA TYR A 20 3.52 -6.12 -15.02
C TYR A 20 2.93 -7.22 -15.92
N ARG A 21 2.94 -8.47 -15.46
CA ARG A 21 2.41 -9.61 -16.21
C ARG A 21 1.05 -10.00 -15.65
N ALA A 22 0.07 -10.19 -16.52
CA ALA A 22 -1.28 -10.61 -16.12
C ALA A 22 -1.30 -11.98 -15.40
N THR A 23 -0.26 -12.80 -15.56
CA THR A 23 -0.09 -14.06 -14.82
C THR A 23 0.14 -13.88 -13.33
N ASP A 24 0.60 -12.70 -12.92
CA ASP A 24 0.97 -12.40 -11.53
C ASP A 24 -0.24 -11.86 -10.75
N TRP A 25 -1.27 -11.41 -11.46
CA TRP A 25 -2.54 -10.89 -10.92
C TRP A 25 -3.23 -11.77 -9.86
N PRO A 26 -3.48 -13.08 -10.08
CA PRO A 26 -4.10 -13.91 -9.06
C PRO A 26 -3.24 -14.06 -7.79
N HIS A 27 -1.91 -14.05 -7.94
CA HIS A 27 -1.00 -14.13 -6.81
C HIS A 27 -1.04 -12.83 -6.00
N ASP A 28 -1.02 -11.68 -6.66
CA ASP A 28 -1.09 -10.38 -6.02
C ASP A 28 -2.42 -10.15 -5.30
N ILE A 29 -3.54 -10.63 -5.85
CA ILE A 29 -4.83 -10.63 -5.16
C ILE A 29 -4.76 -11.45 -3.87
N SER A 30 -4.22 -12.68 -3.94
CA SER A 30 -4.12 -13.54 -2.76
C SER A 30 -3.22 -12.93 -1.67
N ALA A 31 -2.10 -12.31 -2.08
CA ALA A 31 -1.20 -11.60 -1.20
C ALA A 31 -1.88 -10.37 -0.58
N GLY A 32 -2.60 -9.58 -1.38
CA GLY A 32 -3.36 -8.43 -0.91
C GLY A 32 -4.43 -8.80 0.12
N LEU A 33 -5.16 -9.90 -0.11
CA LEU A 33 -6.15 -10.41 0.85
C LEU A 33 -5.49 -10.86 2.16
N ALA A 34 -4.36 -11.56 2.08
CA ALA A 34 -3.60 -11.97 3.26
C ALA A 34 -3.10 -10.75 4.05
N VAL A 35 -2.55 -9.74 3.37
CA VAL A 35 -2.10 -8.48 4.00
C VAL A 35 -3.27 -7.74 4.63
N ALA A 36 -4.42 -7.64 3.97
CA ALA A 36 -5.60 -6.98 4.50
C ALA A 36 -6.14 -7.68 5.76
N ALA A 37 -6.19 -9.02 5.74
CA ALA A 37 -6.66 -9.82 6.87
C ALA A 37 -5.82 -9.60 8.14
N VAL A 38 -4.51 -9.38 7.98
CA VAL A 38 -3.61 -9.09 9.11
C VAL A 38 -3.62 -7.60 9.48
N SER A 39 -3.66 -6.70 8.49
CA SER A 39 -3.51 -5.26 8.72
C SER A 39 -4.72 -4.63 9.41
N ILE A 40 -5.93 -5.10 9.12
CA ILE A 40 -7.16 -4.57 9.74
C ILE A 40 -7.15 -4.75 11.27
N PRO A 41 -7.01 -5.97 11.84
CA PRO A 41 -7.00 -6.14 13.29
C PRO A 41 -5.80 -5.45 13.95
N VAL A 42 -4.63 -5.44 13.28
CA VAL A 42 -3.43 -4.74 13.79
C VAL A 42 -3.68 -3.24 13.90
N ALA A 43 -4.26 -2.61 12.88
CA ALA A 43 -4.58 -1.18 12.88
C ALA A 43 -5.60 -0.81 13.98
N ILE A 44 -6.60 -1.66 14.21
CA ILE A 44 -7.58 -1.48 15.28
C ILE A 44 -6.90 -1.56 16.65
N ALA A 45 -6.09 -2.59 16.89
CA ALA A 45 -5.38 -2.76 18.15
C ALA A 45 -4.43 -1.58 18.45
N TYR A 46 -3.69 -1.10 17.45
CA TYR A 46 -2.83 0.08 17.62
C TYR A 46 -3.62 1.36 17.89
N ALA A 47 -4.78 1.56 17.26
CA ALA A 47 -5.63 2.70 17.55
C ALA A 47 -6.13 2.68 19.00
N GLU A 48 -6.54 1.51 19.50
CA GLU A 48 -6.96 1.35 20.89
C GLU A 48 -5.83 1.63 21.88
N ILE A 49 -4.61 1.13 21.61
CA ILE A 49 -3.42 1.41 22.44
C ILE A 49 -3.11 2.92 22.45
N ALA A 50 -3.30 3.60 21.32
CA ALA A 50 -3.11 5.04 21.20
C ALA A 50 -4.25 5.88 21.82
N GLY A 51 -5.30 5.25 22.35
CA GLY A 51 -6.48 5.94 22.89
C GLY A 51 -7.33 6.64 21.82
N LEU A 52 -7.18 6.24 20.55
CA LEU A 52 -7.89 6.78 19.40
C LEU A 52 -9.08 5.89 19.02
N SER A 53 -9.98 6.43 18.19
CA SER A 53 -11.05 5.61 17.62
C SER A 53 -10.49 4.57 16.64
N PRO A 54 -11.07 3.36 16.52
CA PRO A 54 -10.66 2.35 15.56
C PRO A 54 -10.63 2.84 14.09
N SER A 55 -11.51 3.80 13.77
CA SER A 55 -11.53 4.49 12.47
C SER A 55 -10.24 5.25 12.17
N ALA A 56 -9.60 5.86 13.18
CA ALA A 56 -8.32 6.54 13.01
C ALA A 56 -7.19 5.57 12.63
N GLY A 57 -7.19 4.35 13.21
CA GLY A 57 -6.26 3.29 12.83
C GLY A 57 -6.43 2.84 11.38
N LEU A 58 -7.67 2.65 10.94
CA LEU A 58 -7.99 2.32 9.54
C LEU A 58 -7.56 3.41 8.56
N TYR A 59 -7.78 4.68 8.88
CA TYR A 59 -7.31 5.76 8.02
C TYR A 59 -5.78 5.83 7.99
N SER A 60 -5.11 5.61 9.12
CA SER A 60 -3.65 5.58 9.20
C SER A 60 -3.02 4.45 8.39
N SER A 61 -3.71 3.33 8.17
CA SER A 61 -3.19 2.23 7.35
C SER A 61 -3.45 2.42 5.86
N ILE A 62 -4.48 3.16 5.48
CA ILE A 62 -4.86 3.40 4.07
C ILE A 62 -4.14 4.61 3.47
N LEU A 63 -4.07 5.74 4.18
CA LEU A 63 -3.55 7.00 3.63
C LEU A 63 -2.10 6.90 3.10
N PRO A 64 -1.16 6.28 3.81
CA PRO A 64 0.23 6.17 3.35
C PRO A 64 0.38 5.36 2.07
N LEU A 65 -0.53 4.41 1.81
CA LEU A 65 -0.52 3.59 0.60
C LEU A 65 -0.88 4.42 -0.66
N LEU A 66 -1.58 5.54 -0.48
CA LEU A 66 -1.93 6.47 -1.57
C LEU A 66 -0.81 7.49 -1.84
N GLY A 67 0.05 7.75 -0.85
CA GLY A 67 1.17 8.68 -0.93
C GLY A 67 2.43 8.01 -1.48
N CYS A 68 2.35 7.48 -2.70
CA CYS A 68 3.50 6.99 -3.47
C CYS A 68 3.74 7.89 -4.69
#